data_AF-A0A7C7WSE4-F1
#
_entry.id   AF-A0A7C7WSE4-F1
#
_cell.length_a   1.000
_cell.length_b   1.000
_cell.length_c   1.000
_cell.angle_alpha   90.00
_cell.angle_beta   90.00
_cell.angle_gamma   90.00
#
_symmetry.space_group_name_H-M   'P 1'
#
loop_
_entity.id
_entity.type
_entity.pdbx_description
1 polymer ?
#
loop_
_entity_poly.entity_id
_entity_poly.type
_entity_poly.pdbx_seq_one_letter_code
_entity_poly.pdbx_strand_id
1 'polypeptide(L)'
;MKNILLITLITVMSVCALHAQPATAQSLFGDDMETADDENISRANRFFNECVERPLFNVSEETTYENCACASAQVDIWEKNQAVERNKVGDFLTPAPEAAELTEDILKFEIYAPCLHIPARELLYDECATDRYNKYASQGDPKKLNFICTCVANGIADYYELAAQAHLQLRHSEGNEIYDPYEDVKISSEYIQHQRTVKNRCFASYYDALQKAK
;
A
#
# COMPACT_ATOMS: atom_id res chain seq x y z
N MET A 1 -57.28 -23.75 41.89
CA MET A 1 -57.06 -24.94 41.03
C MET A 1 -56.35 -24.42 39.78
N LYS A 2 -55.02 -24.46 39.73
CA LYS A 2 -54.14 -25.53 39.21
C LYS A 2 -54.22 -25.70 37.68
N ASN A 3 -53.02 -25.77 37.08
CA ASN A 3 -52.63 -26.06 35.68
C ASN A 3 -52.38 -24.78 34.85
N ILE A 4 -51.16 -24.27 34.66
CA ILE A 4 -49.87 -24.85 34.23
C ILE A 4 -49.97 -25.51 32.84
N LEU A 5 -49.55 -24.78 31.82
CA LEU A 5 -49.01 -25.24 30.52
C LEU A 5 -48.29 -24.01 29.93
N LEU A 6 -47.01 -23.75 30.22
CA LEU A 6 -45.80 -24.43 29.74
C LEU A 6 -45.80 -24.67 28.22
N ILE A 7 -45.57 -23.60 27.46
CA ILE A 7 -45.02 -23.69 26.10
C ILE A 7 -43.78 -22.81 26.07
N THR A 8 -42.66 -23.45 26.39
CA THR A 8 -41.29 -23.00 26.21
C THR A 8 -41.00 -22.88 24.71
N LEU A 9 -41.09 -21.68 24.17
CA LEU A 9 -40.60 -21.38 22.84
C LEU A 9 -39.08 -21.18 22.93
N ILE A 10 -38.34 -22.22 22.53
CA ILE A 10 -36.88 -22.21 22.42
C ILE A 10 -36.52 -21.28 21.27
N THR A 11 -36.22 -20.03 21.58
CA THR A 11 -35.50 -19.14 20.67
C THR A 11 -34.06 -19.62 20.58
N VAL A 12 -33.75 -20.37 19.52
CA VAL A 12 -32.38 -20.67 19.09
C VAL A 12 -31.75 -19.34 18.65
N MET A 13 -31.15 -18.62 19.61
CA MET A 13 -30.18 -17.59 19.30
C MET A 13 -28.94 -18.28 18.73
N SER A 14 -28.94 -18.47 17.42
CA SER A 14 -27.72 -18.74 16.67
C SER A 14 -26.90 -17.45 16.69
N VAL A 15 -26.07 -17.34 17.74
CA VAL A 15 -24.96 -16.39 17.80
C VAL A 15 -23.99 -16.86 16.73
N CYS A 16 -24.13 -16.34 15.52
CA CYS A 16 -23.01 -16.24 14.60
C CYS A 16 -22.00 -15.28 15.27
N ALA A 17 -21.19 -15.84 16.17
CA ALA A 17 -19.92 -15.29 16.53
C ALA A 17 -19.10 -15.27 15.24
N LEU A 18 -19.26 -14.16 14.52
CA LEU A 18 -18.34 -13.70 13.51
C LEU A 18 -17.01 -13.59 14.24
N HIS A 19 -16.24 -14.67 14.22
CA HIS A 19 -14.82 -14.61 14.50
C HIS A 19 -14.27 -13.79 13.33
N ALA A 20 -14.27 -12.47 13.49
CA ALA A 20 -13.30 -11.63 12.81
C ALA A 20 -11.96 -12.17 13.27
N GLN A 21 -11.44 -13.14 12.52
CA GLN A 21 -10.05 -13.52 12.63
C GLN A 21 -9.28 -12.21 12.48
N PRO A 22 -8.37 -11.87 13.42
CA PRO A 22 -7.44 -10.80 13.14
C PRO A 22 -6.83 -11.12 11.79
N ALA A 23 -6.83 -10.15 10.87
CA ALA A 23 -6.08 -10.27 9.63
C ALA A 23 -4.68 -10.70 10.06
N THR A 24 -4.36 -11.98 9.85
CA THR A 24 -3.01 -12.47 10.05
C THR A 24 -2.22 -11.71 9.00
N ALA A 25 -1.50 -10.67 9.45
CA ALA A 25 -0.39 -10.13 8.72
C ALA A 25 0.50 -11.34 8.41
N GLN A 26 0.35 -11.88 7.21
CA GLN A 26 1.33 -12.80 6.67
C GLN A 26 2.63 -12.00 6.74
N SER A 27 3.66 -12.60 7.35
CA SER A 27 5.01 -12.05 7.25
C SER A 27 5.20 -11.65 5.79
N LEU A 28 5.35 -10.35 5.53
CA LEU A 28 5.42 -9.82 4.16
C LEU A 28 6.54 -10.49 3.36
N PHE A 29 7.49 -11.10 4.06
CA PHE A 29 8.71 -11.67 3.54
C PHE A 29 8.88 -13.04 4.20
N GLY A 30 8.44 -14.10 3.52
CA GLY A 30 8.68 -15.46 3.97
C GLY A 30 10.17 -15.77 3.92
N ASP A 31 10.66 -16.51 4.92
CA ASP A 31 12.06 -16.84 5.22
C ASP A 31 12.86 -17.58 4.12
N ASP A 32 12.32 -17.74 2.92
CA ASP A 32 12.91 -18.53 1.84
C ASP A 32 13.12 -17.69 0.59
N MET A 33 14.05 -16.71 0.64
CA MET A 33 14.75 -16.26 -0.58
C MET A 33 15.82 -17.32 -0.89
N GLU A 34 15.36 -18.54 -1.17
CA GLU A 34 16.20 -19.71 -1.38
C GLU A 34 16.93 -19.59 -2.74
N THR A 35 18.22 -19.86 -2.70
CA THR A 35 19.19 -19.68 -3.78
C THR A 35 18.91 -20.62 -4.96
N ALA A 36 18.07 -20.20 -5.91
CA ALA A 36 18.04 -20.82 -7.24
C ALA A 36 19.29 -20.42 -8.03
N ASP A 37 20.14 -21.41 -8.31
CA ASP A 37 21.36 -21.39 -9.14
C ASP A 37 21.06 -21.13 -10.63
N ASP A 38 20.46 -19.97 -10.96
CA ASP A 38 20.48 -19.44 -12.31
C ASP A 38 21.57 -18.35 -12.38
N GLU A 39 22.78 -18.75 -12.80
CA GLU A 39 24.03 -17.97 -12.85
C GLU A 39 23.98 -16.65 -13.66
N ASN A 40 22.81 -16.19 -14.14
CA ASN A 40 22.72 -15.01 -15.00
C ASN A 40 21.47 -14.12 -14.80
N ILE A 41 20.63 -14.40 -13.80
CA ILE A 41 19.47 -13.54 -13.52
C ILE A 41 19.86 -12.50 -12.46
N SER A 42 19.81 -11.21 -12.80
CA SER A 42 20.05 -10.14 -11.83
C SER A 42 19.10 -10.26 -10.63
N ARG A 43 19.55 -9.87 -9.45
CA ARG A 43 18.73 -9.89 -8.23
C ARG A 43 17.40 -9.14 -8.41
N ALA A 44 17.44 -8.01 -9.11
CA ALA A 44 16.24 -7.25 -9.45
C ALA A 44 15.24 -8.04 -10.31
N ASN A 45 15.70 -8.83 -11.28
CA ASN A 45 14.81 -9.68 -12.10
C ASN A 45 14.20 -10.82 -11.29
N ARG A 46 14.98 -11.44 -10.40
CA ARG A 46 14.47 -12.46 -9.47
C ARG A 46 13.40 -11.86 -8.55
N PHE A 47 13.72 -10.72 -7.94
CA PHE A 47 12.80 -9.97 -7.10
C PHE A 47 11.50 -9.61 -7.84
N PHE A 48 11.59 -9.18 -9.09
CA PHE A 48 10.42 -8.88 -9.91
C PHE A 48 9.48 -10.09 -10.05
N ASN A 49 10.03 -11.25 -10.41
CA ASN A 49 9.25 -12.47 -10.59
C ASN A 49 8.57 -12.90 -9.28
N GLU A 50 9.32 -12.89 -8.17
CA GLU A 50 8.78 -13.22 -6.84
C GLU A 50 7.68 -12.25 -6.40
N CYS A 51 7.87 -10.94 -6.66
CA CYS A 51 6.88 -9.92 -6.34
C CYS A 51 5.56 -10.12 -7.11
N VAL A 52 5.63 -10.49 -8.39
CA VAL A 52 4.44 -10.76 -9.21
C VAL A 52 3.73 -12.04 -8.75
N GLU A 53 4.47 -13.07 -8.34
CA GLU A 53 3.89 -14.32 -7.82
C GLU A 53 3.25 -14.16 -6.44
N ARG A 54 3.80 -13.27 -5.62
CA ARG A 54 3.36 -13.00 -4.24
C ARG A 54 3.17 -11.48 -4.06
N PRO A 55 2.11 -10.91 -4.65
CA PRO A 55 1.88 -9.48 -4.57
C PRO A 55 1.65 -9.03 -3.13
N LEU A 56 2.25 -7.89 -2.80
CA LEU A 56 2.10 -7.27 -1.49
C LEU A 56 0.69 -6.70 -1.28
N PHE A 57 0.09 -6.17 -2.34
CA PHE A 57 -1.21 -5.52 -2.30
C PHE A 57 -2.23 -6.35 -3.06
N ASN A 58 -3.44 -6.42 -2.52
CA ASN A 58 -4.57 -7.03 -3.22
C ASN A 58 -5.16 -6.02 -4.23
N VAL A 59 -4.49 -5.85 -5.36
CA VAL A 59 -4.83 -4.94 -6.46
C VAL A 59 -4.84 -5.72 -7.79
N SER A 60 -5.25 -5.06 -8.87
CA SER A 60 -5.26 -5.64 -10.21
C SER A 60 -3.89 -6.18 -10.65
N GLU A 61 -3.89 -7.10 -11.61
CA GLU A 61 -2.66 -7.66 -12.19
C GLU A 61 -1.79 -6.58 -12.85
N GLU A 62 -2.41 -5.58 -13.48
CA GLU A 62 -1.72 -4.44 -14.10
C GLU A 62 -1.00 -3.60 -13.03
N THR A 63 -1.71 -3.19 -11.97
CA THR A 63 -1.13 -2.43 -10.86
C THR A 63 -0.06 -3.24 -10.11
N THR A 64 -0.26 -4.55 -9.96
CA THR A 64 0.74 -5.47 -9.40
C THR A 64 2.01 -5.44 -10.23
N TYR A 65 1.89 -5.61 -11.54
CA TYR A 65 3.02 -5.61 -12.46
C TYR A 65 3.78 -4.28 -12.41
N GLU A 66 3.07 -3.14 -12.46
CA GLU A 66 3.67 -1.81 -12.36
C GLU A 66 4.41 -1.59 -11.03
N ASN A 67 3.78 -1.98 -9.92
CA ASN A 67 4.38 -1.86 -8.59
C ASN A 67 5.65 -2.73 -8.47
N CYS A 68 5.59 -3.98 -8.93
CA CYS A 68 6.74 -4.87 -8.92
C CYS A 68 7.86 -4.40 -9.84
N ALA A 69 7.54 -3.82 -11.00
CA ALA A 69 8.54 -3.23 -11.89
C ALA A 69 9.23 -2.04 -11.25
N CYS A 70 8.47 -1.16 -10.58
CA CYS A 70 9.02 -0.05 -9.81
C CYS A 70 9.93 -0.55 -8.69
N ALA A 71 9.46 -1.49 -7.87
CA ALA A 71 10.20 -2.03 -6.74
C ALA A 71 11.49 -2.74 -7.19
N SER A 72 11.43 -3.53 -8.26
CA SER A 72 12.61 -4.14 -8.89
C SER A 72 13.65 -3.09 -9.33
N ALA A 73 13.22 -1.98 -9.92
CA ALA A 73 14.12 -0.88 -10.26
C ALA A 73 14.76 -0.22 -9.02
N GLN A 74 14.04 -0.15 -7.90
CA GLN A 74 14.60 0.33 -6.63
C GLN A 74 15.67 -0.61 -6.08
N VAL A 75 15.56 -1.93 -6.29
CA VAL A 75 16.61 -2.88 -5.91
C VAL A 75 17.91 -2.54 -6.64
N ASP A 76 17.85 -2.33 -7.96
CA ASP A 76 19.02 -1.92 -8.75
C ASP A 76 19.62 -0.59 -8.28
N ILE A 77 18.79 0.39 -7.93
CA ILE A 77 19.24 1.70 -7.43
C ILE A 77 19.93 1.53 -6.08
N TRP A 78 19.33 0.78 -5.16
CA TRP A 78 19.88 0.52 -3.84
C TRP A 78 21.24 -0.19 -3.93
N GLU A 79 21.37 -1.23 -4.77
CA GLU A 79 22.63 -1.95 -4.95
C GLU A 79 23.75 -1.06 -5.51
N LYS A 80 23.41 -0.18 -6.47
CA LYS A 80 24.35 0.80 -7.01
C LYS A 80 24.81 1.79 -5.94
N ASN A 81 23.89 2.28 -5.11
CA ASN A 81 24.21 3.19 -4.02
C ASN A 81 25.15 2.53 -2.98
N GLN A 82 24.87 1.28 -2.61
CA GLN A 82 25.74 0.49 -1.72
C GLN A 82 27.14 0.28 -2.32
N ALA A 83 27.24 0.00 -3.62
CA ALA A 83 28.54 -0.12 -4.29
C ALA A 83 29.36 1.19 -4.24
N VAL A 84 28.71 2.34 -4.42
CA VAL A 84 29.37 3.66 -4.33
C VAL A 84 29.85 3.96 -2.91
N GLU A 85 29.06 3.63 -1.89
CA GLU A 85 29.44 3.80 -0.48
C GLU A 85 30.62 2.90 -0.09
N ARG A 86 30.60 1.64 -0.51
CA ARG A 86 31.72 0.69 -0.28
C ARG A 86 33.02 1.17 -0.90
N ASN A 87 32.97 1.75 -2.11
CA ASN A 87 34.16 2.27 -2.80
C ASN A 87 34.76 3.54 -2.15
N LYS A 88 34.04 4.22 -1.25
CA LYS A 88 34.57 5.37 -0.49
C LYS A 88 35.36 4.98 0.76
N VAL A 89 35.25 3.72 1.23
CA VAL A 89 35.87 3.23 2.47
C VAL A 89 37.10 2.33 2.20
N GLY A 90 37.59 2.31 0.96
CA GLY A 90 38.75 1.51 0.56
C GLY A 90 40.09 2.10 1.02
N ASP A 91 40.42 1.94 2.30
CA ASP A 91 41.81 1.78 2.72
C ASP A 91 42.25 0.35 2.33
N PHE A 92 43.49 0.16 1.88
CA PHE A 92 43.98 -1.05 1.18
C PHE A 92 43.98 -2.35 2.04
N LEU A 93 43.44 -2.31 3.27
CA LEU A 93 43.56 -3.35 4.29
C LEU A 93 42.22 -3.86 4.84
N THR A 94 41.07 -3.31 4.43
CA THR A 94 39.77 -3.82 4.85
C THR A 94 39.25 -4.87 3.86
N PRO A 95 38.85 -6.08 4.32
CA PRO A 95 38.20 -7.06 3.46
C PRO A 95 37.00 -6.41 2.75
N ALA A 96 36.75 -6.83 1.49
CA ALA A 96 35.56 -6.41 0.76
C ALA A 96 34.33 -6.63 1.66
N PRO A 97 33.47 -5.61 1.88
CA PRO A 97 32.28 -5.79 2.68
C PRO A 97 31.41 -6.88 2.06
N GLU A 98 30.86 -7.74 2.92
CA GLU A 98 29.88 -8.75 2.54
C GLU A 98 28.73 -8.10 1.74
N ALA A 99 28.13 -8.85 0.82
CA ALA A 99 27.01 -8.34 0.03
C ALA A 99 25.91 -7.89 1.00
N ALA A 100 25.47 -6.63 0.89
CA ALA A 100 24.42 -6.13 1.75
C ALA A 100 23.14 -6.96 1.52
N GLU A 101 22.60 -7.51 2.60
CA GLU A 101 21.35 -8.25 2.59
C GLU A 101 20.17 -7.30 2.42
N LEU A 102 19.11 -7.74 1.73
CA LEU A 102 17.85 -7.00 1.67
C LEU A 102 17.07 -7.35 2.93
N THR A 103 17.29 -6.58 4.00
CA THR A 103 16.52 -6.74 5.23
C THR A 103 15.06 -6.32 5.02
N GLU A 104 14.17 -6.73 5.93
CA GLU A 104 12.77 -6.31 5.93
C GLU A 104 12.62 -4.78 5.89
N ASP A 105 13.44 -4.05 6.64
CA ASP A 105 13.41 -2.58 6.65
C ASP A 105 13.84 -1.98 5.31
N ILE A 106 14.86 -2.56 4.65
CA ILE A 106 15.27 -2.11 3.31
C ILE A 106 14.13 -2.35 2.32
N LEU A 107 13.50 -3.53 2.36
CA LEU A 107 12.36 -3.84 1.51
C LEU A 107 11.23 -2.84 1.75
N LYS A 108 10.87 -2.57 3.00
CA LYS A 108 9.80 -1.62 3.32
C LYS A 108 10.11 -0.19 2.88
N PHE A 109 11.28 0.34 3.24
CA PHE A 109 11.56 1.78 3.17
C PHE A 109 12.35 2.22 1.94
N GLU A 110 13.24 1.39 1.42
CA GLU A 110 14.05 1.74 0.24
C GLU A 110 13.47 1.18 -1.05
N ILE A 111 12.77 0.03 -0.97
CA ILE A 111 12.27 -0.66 -2.15
C ILE A 111 10.78 -0.37 -2.40
N TYR A 112 9.91 -0.66 -1.43
CA TYR A 112 8.46 -0.50 -1.61
C TYR A 112 7.96 0.92 -1.37
N ALA A 113 8.47 1.64 -0.36
CA ALA A 113 7.97 2.97 -0.03
C ALA A 113 7.96 3.97 -1.21
N PRO A 114 9.01 4.06 -2.07
CA PRO A 114 8.99 4.93 -3.25
C PRO A 114 7.90 4.55 -4.28
N CYS A 115 7.50 3.28 -4.31
CA CYS A 115 6.56 2.73 -5.27
C CYS A 115 5.11 2.68 -4.77
N LEU A 116 4.86 2.98 -3.49
CA LEU A 116 3.53 2.89 -2.87
C LEU A 116 2.44 3.68 -3.57
N HIS A 117 2.78 4.74 -4.31
CA HIS A 117 1.82 5.54 -5.06
C HIS A 117 1.06 4.75 -6.14
N ILE A 118 1.67 3.69 -6.68
CA ILE A 118 1.09 2.83 -7.71
C ILE A 118 -0.12 2.07 -7.14
N PRO A 119 0.04 1.17 -6.14
CA PRO A 119 -1.10 0.49 -5.53
C PRO A 119 -2.03 1.46 -4.80
N ALA A 120 -1.51 2.56 -4.22
CA ALA A 120 -2.35 3.56 -3.56
C ALA A 120 -3.39 4.14 -4.51
N ARG A 121 -3.07 4.38 -5.78
CA ARG A 121 -4.03 4.91 -6.76
C ARG A 121 -5.26 4.01 -6.89
N GLU A 122 -5.08 2.71 -7.02
CA GLU A 122 -6.20 1.76 -7.14
C GLU A 122 -6.96 1.63 -5.82
N LEU A 123 -6.25 1.44 -4.71
CA LEU A 123 -6.86 1.32 -3.38
C LEU A 123 -7.69 2.56 -3.01
N LEU A 124 -7.17 3.76 -3.27
CA LEU A 124 -7.86 5.02 -3.00
C LEU A 124 -9.06 5.24 -3.93
N TYR A 125 -8.99 4.73 -5.17
CA TYR A 125 -10.14 4.75 -6.08
C TYR A 125 -11.25 3.86 -5.52
N ASP A 126 -10.91 2.63 -5.10
CA ASP A 126 -11.86 1.68 -4.54
C ASP A 126 -12.46 2.18 -3.22
N GLU A 127 -11.63 2.75 -2.33
CA GLU A 127 -12.09 3.44 -1.11
C GLU A 127 -13.08 4.57 -1.46
N CYS A 128 -12.79 5.38 -2.47
CA CYS A 128 -13.69 6.44 -2.91
C CYS A 128 -15.00 5.91 -3.50
N ALA A 129 -14.93 4.85 -4.30
CA ALA A 129 -16.09 4.26 -4.98
C ALA A 129 -17.02 3.53 -4.00
N THR A 130 -16.46 2.94 -2.94
CA THR A 130 -17.19 2.15 -1.94
C THR A 130 -17.61 2.94 -0.70
N ASP A 131 -17.10 4.17 -0.50
CA ASP A 131 -17.49 5.02 0.63
C ASP A 131 -18.99 5.36 0.57
N ARG A 132 -19.75 4.71 1.46
CA ARG A 132 -21.19 4.88 1.65
C ARG A 132 -21.61 6.31 2.03
N TYR A 133 -20.70 7.11 2.58
CA TYR A 133 -20.93 8.50 2.94
C TYR A 133 -20.51 9.47 1.84
N ASN A 134 -19.90 8.96 0.77
CA ASN A 134 -19.65 9.72 -0.42
C ASN A 134 -21.01 10.04 -1.05
N LYS A 135 -21.54 11.25 -0.76
CA LYS A 135 -22.81 11.79 -1.31
C LYS A 135 -22.91 11.66 -2.84
N TYR A 136 -21.79 11.39 -3.50
CA TYR A 136 -21.62 11.25 -4.94
C TYR A 136 -21.87 9.82 -5.43
N ALA A 137 -21.47 8.79 -4.65
CA ALA A 137 -21.86 7.41 -4.89
C ALA A 137 -23.39 7.22 -4.75
N SER A 138 -24.02 7.96 -3.83
CA SER A 138 -25.47 7.91 -3.62
C SER A 138 -26.32 8.57 -4.73
N GLN A 139 -25.71 9.25 -5.71
CA GLN A 139 -26.45 9.93 -6.80
C GLN A 139 -26.58 9.10 -8.08
N GLY A 140 -26.01 7.88 -8.11
CA GLY A 140 -26.24 6.92 -9.19
C GLY A 140 -25.73 7.33 -10.58
N ASP A 141 -24.83 8.31 -10.68
CA ASP A 141 -24.17 8.70 -11.94
C ASP A 141 -22.75 8.09 -12.00
N PRO A 142 -22.54 7.03 -12.81
CA PRO A 142 -21.25 6.36 -12.90
C PRO A 142 -20.15 7.26 -13.49
N LYS A 143 -20.49 8.18 -14.40
CA LYS A 143 -19.50 9.08 -15.02
C LYS A 143 -18.99 10.09 -14.01
N LYS A 144 -19.89 10.63 -13.21
CA LYS A 144 -19.55 11.53 -12.10
C LYS A 144 -18.70 10.82 -11.04
N LEU A 145 -19.10 9.62 -10.65
CA LEU A 145 -18.35 8.81 -9.69
C LEU A 145 -16.93 8.58 -10.19
N ASN A 146 -16.78 8.09 -11.43
CA ASN A 146 -15.49 7.84 -12.05
C ASN A 146 -14.64 9.12 -12.10
N PHE A 147 -15.18 10.25 -12.59
CA PHE A 147 -14.43 11.51 -12.64
C PHE A 147 -13.88 11.92 -11.28
N ILE A 148 -14.72 11.89 -10.25
CA ILE A 148 -14.36 12.34 -8.90
C ILE A 148 -13.36 11.37 -8.29
N CYS A 149 -13.63 10.06 -8.33
CA CYS A 149 -12.77 9.07 -7.70
C CYS A 149 -11.42 8.96 -8.39
N THR A 150 -11.35 9.04 -9.72
CA THR A 150 -10.07 9.13 -10.43
C THR A 150 -9.29 10.38 -10.03
N CYS A 151 -9.94 11.54 -9.93
CA CYS A 151 -9.28 12.78 -9.51
C CYS A 151 -8.74 12.68 -8.07
N VAL A 152 -9.54 12.14 -7.16
CA VAL A 152 -9.19 11.98 -5.74
C VAL A 152 -8.06 10.97 -5.58
N ALA A 153 -8.19 9.80 -6.20
CA ALA A 153 -7.18 8.75 -6.16
C ALA A 153 -5.83 9.24 -6.69
N ASN A 154 -5.80 9.84 -7.88
CA ASN A 154 -4.57 10.39 -8.45
C ASN A 154 -3.96 11.46 -7.56
N GLY A 155 -4.76 12.46 -7.14
CA GLY A 155 -4.24 13.57 -6.35
C GLY A 155 -3.74 13.16 -4.97
N ILE A 156 -4.28 12.10 -4.36
CA ILE A 156 -3.78 11.57 -3.08
C ILE A 156 -2.58 10.64 -3.32
N ALA A 157 -2.58 9.83 -4.38
CA ALA A 157 -1.43 9.00 -4.74
C ALA A 157 -0.15 9.84 -4.95
N ASP A 158 -0.27 11.07 -5.48
CA ASP A 158 0.86 12.01 -5.58
C ASP A 158 1.53 12.27 -4.21
N TYR A 159 0.77 12.23 -3.10
CA TYR A 159 1.35 12.36 -1.77
C TYR A 159 2.21 11.16 -1.40
N TYR A 160 1.79 9.95 -1.77
CA TYR A 160 2.60 8.76 -1.54
C TYR A 160 3.92 8.85 -2.31
N GLU A 161 3.89 9.32 -3.55
CA GLU A 161 5.09 9.48 -4.38
C GLU A 161 6.09 10.46 -3.74
N LEU A 162 5.59 11.57 -3.19
CA LEU A 162 6.43 12.65 -2.68
C LEU A 162 6.86 12.48 -1.22
N ALA A 163 6.06 11.81 -0.39
CA ALA A 163 6.21 11.87 1.06
C ALA A 163 6.27 10.50 1.76
N ALA A 164 5.85 9.40 1.12
CA ALA A 164 5.73 8.12 1.82
C ALA A 164 7.08 7.63 2.38
N GLN A 165 8.13 7.64 1.56
CA GLN A 165 9.46 7.19 1.99
C GLN A 165 9.96 7.98 3.21
N ALA A 166 9.98 9.31 3.11
CA ALA A 166 10.47 10.17 4.19
C ALA A 166 9.63 10.03 5.49
N HIS A 167 8.30 9.92 5.36
CA HIS A 167 7.40 9.70 6.50
C HIS A 167 7.69 8.38 7.20
N LEU A 168 7.78 7.29 6.43
CA LEU A 168 7.99 5.94 6.97
C LEU A 168 9.38 5.80 7.62
N GLN A 169 10.43 6.36 7.00
CA GLN A 169 11.77 6.40 7.59
C GLN A 169 11.79 7.19 8.91
N LEU A 170 11.13 8.35 8.97
CA LEU A 170 11.03 9.14 10.20
C LEU A 170 10.34 8.34 11.30
N ARG A 171 9.16 7.77 11.00
CA ARG A 171 8.39 6.94 11.95
C ARG A 171 9.21 5.78 12.48
N HIS A 172 9.93 5.07 11.61
CA HIS A 172 10.82 3.99 12.00
C HIS A 172 11.96 4.49 12.90
N SER A 173 12.58 5.63 12.58
CA SER A 173 13.66 6.23 13.39
C SER A 173 13.22 6.66 14.79
N GLU A 174 11.93 6.98 14.97
CA GLU A 174 11.30 7.29 16.26
C GLU A 174 10.98 6.03 17.08
N GLY A 175 11.27 4.84 16.56
CA GLY A 175 11.00 3.56 17.20
C GLY A 175 9.56 3.08 17.03
N ASN A 176 8.81 3.61 16.05
CA ASN A 176 7.48 3.10 15.75
C ASN A 176 7.57 1.84 14.88
N GLU A 177 6.76 0.83 15.24
CA GLU A 177 6.61 -0.37 14.43
C GLU A 177 5.67 -0.09 13.25
N ILE A 178 6.12 -0.44 12.04
CA ILE A 178 5.39 -0.24 10.79
C ILE A 178 5.00 -1.61 10.23
N TYR A 179 3.73 -1.96 10.42
CA TYR A 179 3.15 -3.20 9.93
C TYR A 179 2.74 -3.10 8.45
N ASP A 180 2.00 -2.04 8.11
CA ASP A 180 1.52 -1.78 6.77
C ASP A 180 1.96 -0.36 6.35
N PRO A 181 2.95 -0.25 5.45
CA PRO A 181 3.42 1.03 4.95
C PRO A 181 2.33 1.87 4.27
N TYR A 182 1.34 1.25 3.61
CA TYR A 182 0.25 1.97 2.97
C TYR A 182 -0.67 2.64 4.01
N GLU A 183 -1.02 1.91 5.07
CA GLU A 183 -1.86 2.44 6.15
C GLU A 183 -1.12 3.39 7.09
N ASP A 184 0.18 3.19 7.36
CA ASP A 184 0.93 4.08 8.26
C ASP A 184 1.05 5.50 7.68
N VAL A 185 1.16 5.66 6.36
CA VAL A 185 1.14 7.00 5.71
C VAL A 185 -0.17 7.74 6.01
N LYS A 186 -1.29 7.02 6.09
CA LYS A 186 -2.65 7.60 6.26
C LYS A 186 -2.88 8.24 7.62
N ILE A 187 -2.05 7.91 8.62
CA ILE A 187 -2.23 8.43 9.99
C ILE A 187 -1.65 9.84 10.17
N SER A 188 -0.83 10.31 9.24
CA SER A 188 -0.19 11.63 9.33
C SER A 188 -1.17 12.79 9.17
N SER A 189 -0.92 13.88 9.89
CA SER A 189 -1.77 15.08 9.83
C SER A 189 -1.70 15.75 8.45
N GLU A 190 -0.53 15.66 7.84
CA GLU A 190 -0.15 16.12 6.52
C GLU A 190 -0.93 15.36 5.45
N TYR A 191 -1.00 14.03 5.53
CA TYR A 191 -1.84 13.22 4.67
C TYR A 191 -3.31 13.63 4.78
N ILE A 192 -3.85 13.77 6.00
CA ILE A 192 -5.25 14.16 6.22
C ILE A 192 -5.53 15.54 5.62
N GLN A 193 -4.62 16.50 5.77
CA GLN A 193 -4.75 17.84 5.19
C GLN A 193 -4.68 17.81 3.66
N HIS A 194 -3.75 17.04 3.09
CA HIS A 194 -3.61 16.87 1.64
C HIS A 194 -4.86 16.22 1.04
N GLN A 195 -5.32 15.12 1.65
CA GLN A 195 -6.54 14.42 1.27
C GLN A 195 -7.75 15.38 1.22
N ARG A 196 -7.94 16.21 2.24
CA ARG A 196 -9.04 17.20 2.27
C ARG A 196 -8.91 18.22 1.13
N THR A 197 -7.70 18.72 0.90
CA THR A 197 -7.41 19.68 -0.18
C THR A 197 -7.73 19.09 -1.55
N VAL A 198 -7.24 17.89 -1.82
CA VAL A 198 -7.48 17.17 -3.08
C VAL A 198 -8.97 16.91 -3.28
N LYS A 199 -9.67 16.37 -2.27
CA LYS A 199 -11.12 16.12 -2.34
C LYS A 199 -11.88 17.40 -2.71
N ASN A 200 -11.64 18.50 -1.99
CA ASN A 200 -12.30 19.77 -2.27
C ASN A 200 -12.02 20.28 -3.68
N ARG A 201 -10.77 20.20 -4.16
CA ARG A 201 -10.37 20.60 -5.51
C ARG A 201 -11.06 19.78 -6.60
N CYS A 202 -11.14 18.46 -6.42
CA CYS A 202 -11.79 17.57 -7.37
C CYS A 202 -13.29 17.85 -7.49
N PHE A 203 -13.97 18.11 -6.36
CA PHE A 203 -15.38 18.49 -6.36
C PHE A 203 -15.61 19.84 -7.05
N ALA A 204 -14.82 20.86 -6.71
CA ALA A 204 -14.92 22.18 -7.33
C ALA A 204 -14.74 22.09 -8.86
N SER A 205 -13.70 21.37 -9.30
CA SER A 205 -13.39 21.20 -10.72
C SER A 205 -14.52 20.52 -11.50
N TYR A 206 -15.18 19.53 -10.90
CA TYR A 206 -16.36 18.89 -11.50
C TYR A 206 -17.52 19.87 -11.69
N TYR A 207 -17.85 20.66 -10.66
CA TYR A 207 -18.95 21.63 -10.74
C TYR A 207 -18.66 22.74 -11.75
N ASP A 208 -17.42 23.22 -11.83
CA ASP A 208 -17.01 24.21 -12.82
C ASP A 208 -17.14 23.67 -14.25
N ALA A 209 -16.77 22.41 -14.48
CA ALA A 209 -16.94 21.76 -15.77
C ALA A 209 -18.42 21.64 -16.17
N LEU A 210 -19.31 21.30 -15.23
CA LEU A 210 -20.75 21.26 -15.47
C LEU A 210 -21.35 22.63 -15.81
N GLN A 211 -20.86 23.71 -15.19
CA GLN A 211 -21.34 25.06 -15.50
C GLN A 211 -20.93 25.51 -16.89
N LYS A 212 -19.72 25.15 -17.35
CA LYS A 212 -19.21 25.49 -18.68
C LYS A 212 -19.84 24.68 -19.82
N ALA A 213 -20.47 23.54 -19.51
CA ALA A 213 -21.12 22.68 -20.49
C ALA A 213 -22.60 23.06 -20.78
N LYS A 214 -23.13 24.09 -20.11
CA LYS A 214 -24.47 24.65 -20.31
C LYS A 214 -24.43 25.89 -21.18
#